data_AF-A0A7S8DD85-F1
#
_entry.id   AF-A0A7S8DD85-F1
#
_cell.length_a   1.000
_cell.length_b   1.000
_cell.length_c   1.000
_cell.angle_alpha   90.00
_cell.angle_beta   90.00
_cell.angle_gamma   90.00
#
_symmetry.space_group_name_H-M   'P 1'
#
loop_
_entity.id
_entity.type
_entity.pdbx_description
1 polymer ?
#
loop_
_entity_poly.entity_id
_entity_poly.type
_entity_poly.pdbx_seq_one_letter_code
_entity_poly.pdbx_strand_id
1 'polypeptide(L)' 'MSNRVYFSVEGRVQAFEVEGEAQASEEILSKFFKDVDDGPRSARVTKVSQEERQIIEGETDFTVTR' A
#
# COMPACT_ATOMS: atom_id res chain seq x y z
N MET A 1 -12.29 -1.29 -13.83
CA MET A 1 -12.64 -0.11 -13.01
C MET A 1 -11.46 0.18 -12.10
N SER A 2 -11.23 1.43 -11.71
CA SER A 2 -10.16 1.77 -10.75
C SER A 2 -10.72 1.62 -9.34
N ASN A 3 -9.88 1.18 -8.41
CA ASN A 3 -10.19 1.13 -6.97
C ASN A 3 -9.16 2.01 -6.26
N ARG A 4 -9.53 2.52 -5.08
CA ARG A 4 -8.60 3.18 -4.17
C ARG A 4 -8.61 2.45 -2.83
N VAL A 5 -7.43 2.23 -2.28
CA VAL A 5 -7.23 1.41 -1.08
C VAL A 5 -6.30 2.16 -0.14
N TYR A 6 -6.71 2.30 1.11
CA TYR A 6 -5.83 2.59 2.22
C TYR A 6 -5.15 1.30 2.67
N PHE A 7 -3.86 1.34 2.96
CA PHE A 7 -3.12 0.19 3.47
C PHE A 7 -2.21 0.57 4.63
N SER A 8 -2.04 -0.38 5.54
CA SER A 8 -1.05 -0.31 6.62
C SER A 8 -0.19 -1.58 6.62
N VAL A 9 1.11 -1.42 6.87
CA VAL A 9 2.12 -2.47 6.84
C VAL A 9 2.86 -2.49 8.18
N GLU A 10 2.78 -3.62 8.87
CA GLU A 10 3.50 -3.86 10.13
C GLU A 10 4.82 -4.60 9.85
N GLY A 11 5.92 -4.12 10.44
CA GLY A 11 7.26 -4.73 10.34
C GLY A 11 7.72 -5.43 11.62
N ARG A 12 8.56 -6.48 11.48
CA ARG A 12 9.05 -7.27 12.63
C ARG A 12 10.12 -6.57 13.48
N VAL A 13 10.93 -5.70 12.88
CA VAL A 13 12.11 -5.13 13.54
C VAL A 13 11.85 -3.66 13.82
N GLN A 14 11.61 -3.35 15.10
CA GLN A 14 11.23 -2.02 15.60
C GLN A 14 9.78 -1.70 15.19
N ALA A 15 8.92 -1.34 16.16
CA ALA A 15 7.47 -1.15 15.94
C ALA A 15 7.21 0.08 15.07
N PHE A 16 7.41 -0.06 13.76
CA PHE A 16 7.09 0.92 12.75
C PHE A 16 5.98 0.37 11.88
N GLU A 17 4.98 1.22 11.73
CA GLU A 17 3.87 1.03 10.82
C GLU A 17 4.10 1.96 9.61
N VAL A 18 3.96 1.42 8.42
CA VAL A 18 3.96 2.21 7.19
C VAL A 18 2.54 2.26 6.66
N GLU A 19 2.02 3.47 6.47
CA GLU A 19 0.68 3.71 5.97
C GLU A 19 0.74 4.35 4.58
N GLY A 20 -0.26 4.09 3.75
CA GLY A 20 -0.37 4.71 2.44
C GLY A 20 -1.72 4.50 1.78
N GLU A 21 -1.94 5.21 0.68
CA GLU A 21 -3.10 5.03 -0.18
C GLU A 21 -2.63 4.73 -1.61
N ALA A 22 -3.32 3.81 -2.28
CA ALA A 22 -3.03 3.43 -3.66
C ALA A 22 -4.31 3.41 -4.48
N GLN A 23 -4.26 4.00 -5.68
CA GLN A 23 -5.37 4.00 -6.63
C GLN A 23 -4.92 3.42 -7.97
N ALA A 24 -5.52 2.31 -8.39
CA ALA A 24 -5.26 1.70 -9.69
C ALA A 24 -6.36 0.71 -10.07
N SER A 25 -6.23 0.05 -11.22
CA SER A 25 -7.06 -1.12 -11.53
C SER A 25 -6.77 -2.25 -10.54
N GLU A 26 -7.76 -3.13 -10.34
CA GLU A 26 -7.65 -4.30 -9.45
C GLU A 26 -6.44 -5.18 -9.78
N GLU A 27 -6.13 -5.39 -11.06
CA GLU A 27 -4.95 -6.17 -11.48
C GLU A 27 -3.64 -5.52 -11.02
N ILE A 28 -3.54 -4.19 -11.09
CA ILE A 28 -2.35 -3.45 -10.67
C ILE A 28 -2.25 -3.46 -9.15
N LEU A 29 -3.35 -3.24 -8.43
CA LEU A 29 -3.38 -3.30 -6.96
C LEU A 29 -3.00 -4.68 -6.44
N SER A 30 -3.47 -5.76 -7.10
CA SER A 30 -3.10 -7.13 -6.74
C SER A 30 -1.59 -7.37 -6.83
N LYS A 31 -0.95 -6.89 -7.91
CA LYS A 31 0.52 -6.99 -8.06
C LYS A 31 1.24 -6.12 -7.04
N PHE A 32 0.77 -4.89 -6.84
CA PHE A 32 1.32 -3.96 -5.84
C PHE A 32 1.31 -4.58 -4.44
N PHE A 33 0.19 -5.13 -3.99
CA PHE A 33 0.10 -5.71 -2.65
C PHE A 33 0.91 -6.98 -2.47
N LYS A 34 1.18 -7.72 -3.55
CA LYS A 34 2.16 -8.81 -3.52
C LYS A 34 3.58 -8.29 -3.24
N ASP A 35 3.99 -7.24 -3.94
CA ASP A 35 5.30 -6.62 -3.72
C ASP A 35 5.41 -5.96 -2.33
N VAL A 36 4.31 -5.40 -1.82
CA VAL A 36 4.22 -4.86 -0.45
C VAL A 36 4.35 -5.97 0.59
N ASP A 37 3.69 -7.11 0.41
CA ASP A 37 3.77 -8.27 1.32
C ASP A 37 5.17 -8.88 1.36
N ASP A 38 5.86 -8.96 0.21
CA ASP A 38 7.26 -9.41 0.13
C ASP A 38 8.20 -8.40 0.82
N GLY A 39 7.90 -7.11 0.70
CA GLY A 39 8.68 -6.01 1.25
C GLY A 39 10.06 -5.83 0.59
N PRO A 40 10.78 -4.74 0.88
CA PRO A 40 12.14 -4.56 0.39
C PRO A 40 13.10 -5.54 1.06
N ARG A 41 14.25 -5.81 0.42
CA ARG A 41 15.25 -6.81 0.85
C ARG A 41 15.69 -6.74 2.31
N SER A 42 15.67 -5.55 2.92
CA SER A 42 16.09 -5.32 4.31
C SER A 42 14.93 -5.24 5.31
N ALA A 43 13.68 -5.43 4.86
CA ALA A 43 12.50 -5.43 5.69
C ALA A 43 11.95 -6.85 5.88
N ARG A 44 11.11 -6.99 6.90
CA ARG A 44 10.31 -8.20 7.10
C ARG A 44 8.92 -7.79 7.49
N VAL A 45 8.02 -7.85 6.51
CA VAL A 45 6.60 -7.58 6.68
C VAL A 45 5.97 -8.73 7.47
N THR A 46 5.16 -8.38 8.47
CA THR A 46 4.43 -9.34 9.29
C THR A 46 2.93 -9.31 9.01
N LYS A 47 2.42 -8.18 8.53
CA LYS A 47 1.01 -7.99 8.22
C LYS A 47 0.83 -6.82 7.26
N VAL A 48 -0.10 -6.99 6.32
CA VAL A 48 -0.64 -5.94 5.46
C VAL A 48 -2.14 -5.88 5.71
N SER A 49 -2.66 -4.70 6.02
CA SER A 49 -4.09 -4.42 6.13
C SER A 49 -4.54 -3.54 4.96
N GLN A 50 -5.79 -3.69 4.52
CA GLN A 50 -6.35 -2.97 3.38
C GLN A 50 -7.78 -2.53 3.68
N GLU A 51 -8.14 -1.31 3.28
CA GLU A 51 -9.47 -0.75 3.38
C GLU A 51 -9.83 0.00 2.08
N GLU A 52 -11.00 -0.28 1.51
CA GLU A 52 -11.46 0.47 0.33
C GLU A 52 -11.71 1.95 0.66
N ARG A 53 -11.37 2.82 -0.29
CA ARG A 53 -11.55 4.27 -0.21
C ARG A 53 -12.17 4.81 -1.48
N GLN A 54 -12.72 6.02 -1.39
CA GLN A 54 -13.28 6.71 -2.55
C GLN A 54 -12.15 7.15 -3.49
N ILE A 55 -12.38 6.97 -4.78
CA ILE A 55 -11.49 7.39 -5.85
C ILE A 55 -11.33 8.92 -5.83
N ILE A 56 -10.12 9.40 -6.09
CA ILE A 56 -9.87 10.81 -6.41
C ILE A 56 -9.72 10.95 -7.92
N GLU A 57 -10.60 11.74 -8.53
CA GLU A 57 -10.53 12.04 -9.95
C GLU A 57 -9.32 12.93 -10.26
N GLY A 58 -8.56 12.57 -11.29
CA GLY A 58 -7.39 13.34 -11.75
C GLY A 58 -6.13 13.19 -10.90
N GLU A 59 -6.12 12.33 -9.88
CA GLU A 59 -4.91 12.00 -9.12
C GLU A 59 -3.89 11.28 -10.03
N THR A 60 -2.69 11.83 -10.14
CA THR A 60 -1.62 11.30 -11.02
C THR A 60 -0.25 11.25 -10.35
N ASP A 61 -0.10 11.89 -9.19
CA ASP A 61 1.17 11.99 -8.47
C ASP A 61 1.26 10.97 -7.35
N PHE A 62 2.48 10.50 -7.07
CA PHE A 62 2.82 9.72 -5.89
C PHE A 62 3.72 10.56 -4.98
N THR A 63 3.36 10.68 -3.70
CA THR A 63 4.10 11.48 -2.73
C THR A 63 4.46 10.65 -1.51
N VAL A 64 5.70 10.79 -1.02
CA VAL A 64 6.15 10.21 0.25
C VAL A 64 6.22 11.32 1.30
N THR A 65 5.49 11.12 2.39
CA THR A 65 5.49 12.01 3.57
C THR A 65 6.23 11.34 4.73
N ARG A 66 6.61 12.12 5.75
CA ARG A 66 7.37 11.66 6.94
C ARG A 66 6.62 12.01 8.21
#